data_AF-A0A1V6FAI1-F1
#
_entry.id   AF-A0A1V6FAI1-F1
#
_cell.length_a   1.000
_cell.length_b   1.000
_cell.length_c   1.000
_cell.angle_alpha   90.00
_cell.angle_beta   90.00
_cell.angle_gamma   90.00
#
_symmetry.space_group_name_H-M   'P 1'
#
loop_
_entity.id
_entity.type
_entity.pdbx_description
1 polymer ?
#
loop_
_entity_poly.entity_id
_entity_poly.type
_entity_poly.pdbx_seq_one_letter_code
_entity_poly.pdbx_strand_id
1 'polypeptide(L)'
;MKNRALLFLVSTTILLTGCTKPRDNEKVQIMYKYSNLTAVTTIVDDENMTALEQLELKIEDKENFILVSYADYTCSCWSVFRDHVLRNYITTTKIPIYVIETSALGNDFKGLPIRKDLTNTPVIGIFEEGKYKYGIDYTSKSEVFIERDKFNAWMSARIKEPLMTYISLSEVNTLLNGTTAFLLNWSYSICPDCVALDKNFMPNYIKGLKKVPAMPYYIIESKPIRDAGNWLEVKDTYGLSDKNNATSGYATGYVPTLQIIRPDGNGATHLANKDISAVIDDMLVFQNDQVHKVDGVYKIKDSYYNGVRATRYLGTYESEVGKVVDPDIVMETEYNGVLYTYFAPGSRYELHANYATKFFDHYWK
;
A
#
# COMPACT_ATOMS: atom_id res chain seq x y z
N MET A 1 28.34 -32.80 -69.92
CA MET A 1 29.39 -33.58 -69.21
C MET A 1 30.19 -32.62 -68.34
N LYS A 2 30.51 -33.04 -67.09
CA LYS A 2 31.03 -32.25 -65.93
C LYS A 2 29.94 -31.38 -65.27
N ASN A 3 29.77 -31.27 -63.95
CA ASN A 3 30.48 -31.77 -62.77
C ASN A 3 29.61 -31.51 -61.51
N ARG A 4 29.71 -32.41 -60.50
CA ARG A 4 29.58 -32.20 -59.02
C ARG A 4 28.22 -31.72 -58.44
N ALA A 5 27.53 -32.53 -57.61
CA ALA A 5 27.71 -32.77 -56.14
C ALA A 5 27.28 -31.54 -55.31
N LEU A 6 26.58 -31.58 -54.17
CA LEU A 6 25.96 -32.57 -53.28
C LEU A 6 25.20 -31.76 -52.19
N LEU A 7 24.26 -32.38 -51.47
CA LEU A 7 23.63 -31.96 -50.19
C LEU A 7 22.70 -30.72 -50.20
N PHE A 8 21.41 -30.97 -49.93
CA PHE A 8 20.54 -30.00 -49.26
C PHE A 8 20.35 -30.45 -47.81
N LEU A 9 20.76 -29.57 -46.90
CA LEU A 9 20.76 -29.71 -45.45
C LEU A 9 19.32 -29.71 -44.89
N VAL A 10 19.12 -30.58 -43.90
CA VAL A 10 18.07 -30.49 -42.88
C VAL A 10 18.28 -29.18 -42.10
N SER A 11 17.35 -28.23 -42.24
CA SER A 11 17.33 -27.02 -41.43
C SER A 11 16.60 -27.28 -40.12
N THR A 12 17.38 -27.65 -39.10
CA THR A 12 16.99 -27.56 -37.68
C THR A 12 16.76 -26.09 -37.33
N THR A 13 15.52 -25.71 -37.05
CA THR A 13 15.19 -24.45 -36.40
C THR A 13 15.73 -24.46 -34.97
N ILE A 14 16.81 -23.72 -34.77
CA ILE A 14 17.38 -23.40 -33.47
C ILE A 14 16.39 -22.51 -32.73
N LEU A 15 15.93 -23.01 -31.57
CA LEU A 15 15.26 -22.23 -30.52
C LEU A 15 16.14 -21.03 -30.16
N LEU A 16 15.66 -19.82 -30.47
CA LEU A 16 16.20 -18.59 -29.92
C LEU A 16 15.84 -18.55 -28.42
N THR A 17 16.72 -19.11 -27.60
CA THR A 17 16.82 -18.76 -26.18
C THR A 17 17.21 -17.29 -26.10
N GLY A 18 16.22 -16.42 -25.90
CA GLY A 18 16.46 -15.02 -25.59
C GLY A 18 17.27 -14.93 -24.30
N CYS A 19 18.50 -14.45 -24.40
CA CYS A 19 19.27 -13.98 -23.25
C CYS A 19 18.54 -12.76 -22.65
N THR A 20 17.60 -12.98 -21.74
CA THR A 20 17.18 -11.94 -20.80
C THR A 20 18.40 -11.59 -19.97
N LYS A 21 18.92 -10.37 -20.13
CA LYS A 21 19.90 -9.82 -19.18
C LYS A 21 19.35 -10.03 -17.75
N PRO A 22 20.19 -10.42 -16.77
CA PRO A 22 19.74 -10.57 -15.39
C PRO A 22 19.06 -9.28 -14.91
N ARG A 23 17.96 -9.42 -14.16
CA ARG A 23 17.19 -8.33 -13.52
C ARG A 23 17.97 -7.57 -12.44
N ASP A 24 19.30 -7.74 -12.35
CA ASP A 24 20.16 -7.35 -11.22
C ASP A 24 20.25 -5.84 -10.95
N ASN A 25 19.61 -5.00 -11.78
CA ASN A 25 19.61 -3.54 -11.64
C ASN A 25 18.23 -2.94 -11.27
N GLU A 26 17.18 -3.74 -11.12
CA GLU A 26 15.86 -3.19 -10.81
C GLU A 26 15.66 -3.05 -9.29
N LYS A 27 15.52 -1.80 -8.84
CA LYS A 27 15.23 -1.49 -7.42
C LYS A 27 13.82 -1.94 -7.02
N VAL A 28 13.69 -2.47 -5.81
CA VAL A 28 12.40 -2.84 -5.19
C VAL A 28 11.64 -1.60 -4.75
N GLN A 29 10.37 -1.48 -5.11
CA GLN A 29 9.51 -0.40 -4.63
C GLN A 29 9.00 -0.72 -3.23
N ILE A 30 9.53 -0.07 -2.19
CA ILE A 30 8.90 -0.12 -0.87
C ILE A 30 7.67 0.78 -0.89
N MET A 31 6.54 0.27 -0.43
CA MET A 31 5.25 0.95 -0.62
C MET A 31 5.03 2.09 0.37
N TYR A 32 5.42 1.88 1.63
CA TYR A 32 5.04 2.76 2.74
C TYR A 32 6.23 3.18 3.60
N LYS A 33 6.11 4.36 4.18
CA LYS A 33 6.86 4.79 5.37
C LYS A 33 5.89 5.24 6.47
N TYR A 34 6.36 5.28 7.70
CA TYR A 34 5.54 5.61 8.88
C TYR A 34 6.17 6.79 9.62
N SER A 35 5.48 7.95 9.65
CA SER A 35 6.06 9.20 10.15
C SER A 35 6.59 9.12 11.58
N ASN A 36 5.90 8.37 12.44
CA ASN A 36 6.24 8.16 13.85
C ASN A 36 7.24 7.02 14.09
N LEU A 37 7.75 6.36 13.04
CA LEU A 37 8.66 5.22 13.20
C LEU A 37 10.04 5.68 13.72
N THR A 38 10.51 4.99 14.76
CA THR A 38 11.77 5.29 15.46
C THR A 38 12.66 4.07 15.69
N ALA A 39 12.17 2.87 15.40
CA ALA A 39 12.87 1.62 15.61
C ALA A 39 12.40 0.56 14.60
N VAL A 40 13.13 -0.55 14.57
CA VAL A 40 12.74 -1.75 13.82
C VAL A 40 11.40 -2.29 14.31
N THR A 41 10.68 -2.98 13.43
CA THR A 41 9.49 -3.76 13.81
C THR A 41 9.92 -5.19 14.06
N THR A 42 9.82 -5.65 15.30
CA THR A 42 10.14 -7.03 15.64
C THR A 42 8.97 -7.95 15.29
N ILE A 43 9.25 -8.99 14.51
CA ILE A 43 8.34 -10.10 14.27
C ILE A 43 8.62 -11.16 15.35
N VAL A 44 7.66 -11.34 16.25
CA VAL A 44 7.70 -12.25 17.41
C VAL A 44 6.37 -12.94 17.53
N ASP A 45 6.33 -14.08 18.22
CA ASP A 45 5.09 -14.75 18.57
C ASP A 45 4.14 -13.80 19.32
N ASP A 46 2.86 -13.83 18.97
CA ASP A 46 1.78 -13.19 19.71
C ASP A 46 0.68 -14.19 20.08
N GLU A 47 -0.41 -13.71 20.68
CA GLU A 47 -1.52 -14.56 21.16
C GLU A 47 -2.23 -15.35 20.04
N ASN A 48 -2.09 -14.94 18.79
CA ASN A 48 -2.81 -15.48 17.64
C ASN A 48 -1.90 -16.14 16.60
N MET A 49 -0.62 -15.77 16.54
CA MET A 49 0.30 -16.16 15.48
C MET A 49 1.75 -16.24 15.92
N THR A 50 2.47 -17.25 15.45
CA THR A 50 3.93 -17.34 15.57
C THR A 50 4.63 -16.30 14.69
N ALA A 51 5.89 -16.00 15.02
CA ALA A 51 6.74 -15.12 14.23
C ALA A 51 6.89 -15.59 12.78
N LEU A 52 6.97 -16.91 12.59
CA LEU A 52 7.07 -17.51 11.25
C LEU A 52 5.78 -17.28 10.45
N GLU A 53 4.62 -17.55 11.04
CA GLU A 53 3.33 -17.35 10.37
C GLU A 53 3.12 -15.87 10.00
N GLN A 54 3.53 -14.93 10.86
CA GLN A 54 3.47 -13.50 10.56
C GLN A 54 4.36 -13.12 9.36
N LEU A 55 5.57 -13.69 9.28
CA LEU A 55 6.44 -13.50 8.11
C LEU A 55 5.84 -14.15 6.85
N GLU A 56 5.25 -15.34 6.99
CA GLU A 56 4.63 -16.07 5.89
C GLU A 56 3.42 -15.31 5.33
N LEU A 57 2.60 -14.68 6.17
CA LEU A 57 1.53 -13.79 5.69
C LEU A 57 2.06 -12.66 4.80
N LYS A 58 3.19 -12.02 5.17
CA LYS A 58 3.78 -10.97 4.32
C LYS A 58 4.24 -11.49 2.96
N ILE A 59 4.76 -12.72 2.94
CA ILE A 59 5.18 -13.41 1.72
C ILE A 59 3.97 -13.77 0.86
N GLU A 60 2.92 -14.34 1.46
CA GLU A 60 1.69 -14.75 0.79
C GLU A 60 0.90 -13.57 0.24
N ASP A 61 0.85 -12.46 0.99
CA ASP A 61 0.27 -11.17 0.58
C ASP A 61 1.11 -10.47 -0.51
N LYS A 62 2.23 -11.07 -0.92
CA LYS A 62 3.13 -10.54 -1.96
C LYS A 62 3.62 -9.14 -1.61
N GLU A 63 3.95 -8.89 -0.35
CA GLU A 63 4.46 -7.60 0.08
C GLU A 63 5.90 -7.37 -0.41
N ASN A 64 6.26 -6.09 -0.58
CA ASN A 64 7.65 -5.65 -0.75
C ASN A 64 8.16 -5.15 0.61
N PHE A 65 9.15 -5.83 1.19
CA PHE A 65 9.62 -5.50 2.54
C PHE A 65 11.11 -5.79 2.74
N ILE A 66 11.66 -5.21 3.80
CA ILE A 66 13.05 -5.42 4.23
C ILE A 66 12.99 -6.24 5.51
N LEU A 67 13.72 -7.35 5.53
CA LEU A 67 13.84 -8.26 6.67
C LEU A 67 15.29 -8.31 7.12
N VAL A 68 15.50 -8.31 8.43
CA VAL A 68 16.80 -8.60 9.02
C VAL A 68 16.67 -9.80 9.94
N SER A 69 17.47 -10.82 9.69
CA SER A 69 17.59 -11.97 10.58
C SER A 69 18.81 -11.81 11.47
N TYR A 70 18.66 -12.04 12.78
CA TYR A 70 19.75 -11.98 13.76
C TYR A 70 19.77 -13.27 14.59
N ALA A 71 20.95 -13.73 15.02
CA ALA A 71 21.06 -14.98 15.79
C ALA A 71 20.61 -14.83 17.24
N ASP A 72 21.03 -13.76 17.91
CA ASP A 72 20.74 -13.51 19.33
C ASP A 72 20.79 -12.00 19.62
N TYR A 73 19.91 -11.55 20.51
CA TYR A 73 19.88 -10.19 21.04
C TYR A 73 21.16 -9.80 21.79
N THR A 74 21.90 -10.76 22.35
CA THR A 74 23.15 -10.47 23.05
C THR A 74 24.36 -10.31 22.13
N CYS A 75 24.25 -10.66 20.83
CA CYS A 75 25.37 -10.50 19.91
C CYS A 75 25.77 -9.02 19.79
N SER A 76 27.05 -8.72 20.01
CA SER A 76 27.60 -7.38 19.77
C SER A 76 27.44 -6.94 18.31
N CYS A 77 27.54 -7.89 17.37
CA CYS A 77 27.28 -7.68 15.95
C CYS A 77 25.88 -7.09 15.70
N TRP A 78 24.88 -7.63 16.40
CA TRP A 78 23.50 -7.21 16.27
C TRP A 78 23.23 -5.89 16.99
N SER A 79 23.70 -5.73 18.23
CA SER A 79 23.46 -4.50 19.00
C SER A 79 24.06 -3.28 18.31
N VAL A 80 25.28 -3.39 17.78
CA VAL A 80 25.93 -2.34 16.98
C VAL A 80 25.10 -2.03 15.74
N PHE A 81 24.71 -3.05 14.97
CA PHE A 81 23.93 -2.84 13.75
C PHE A 81 22.57 -2.21 14.03
N ARG A 82 21.83 -2.74 15.01
CA ARG A 82 20.49 -2.26 15.42
C ARG A 82 20.54 -0.80 15.87
N ASP A 83 21.41 -0.47 16.81
CA ASP A 83 21.34 0.82 17.50
C ASP A 83 22.12 1.92 16.78
N HIS A 84 23.21 1.58 16.10
CA HIS A 84 24.01 2.59 15.41
C HIS A 84 23.63 2.76 13.94
N VAL A 85 23.21 1.70 13.25
CA VAL A 85 22.92 1.74 11.80
C VAL A 85 21.42 1.75 11.53
N LEU A 86 20.69 0.71 11.91
CA LEU A 86 19.26 0.57 11.59
C LEU A 86 18.42 1.69 12.21
N ARG A 87 18.61 1.97 13.51
CA ARG A 87 17.87 3.07 14.18
C ARG A 87 18.07 4.40 13.46
N ASN A 88 19.29 4.72 13.03
CA ASN A 88 19.56 5.97 12.32
C ASN A 88 18.88 6.01 10.95
N TYR A 89 18.96 4.92 10.18
CA TYR A 89 18.26 4.80 8.91
C TYR A 89 16.74 4.96 9.08
N ILE A 90 16.14 4.25 10.03
CA ILE A 90 14.70 4.25 10.26
C ILE A 90 14.21 5.62 10.74
N THR A 91 14.91 6.23 11.69
CA THR A 91 14.53 7.56 12.19
C THR A 91 14.61 8.65 11.12
N THR A 92 15.51 8.49 10.15
CA THR A 92 15.72 9.45 9.06
C THR A 92 14.76 9.21 7.89
N THR A 93 14.67 7.97 7.41
CA THR A 93 13.90 7.60 6.20
C THR A 93 12.45 7.25 6.49
N LYS A 94 12.15 6.85 7.74
CA LYS A 94 10.84 6.35 8.18
C LYS A 94 10.40 5.04 7.51
N ILE A 95 11.31 4.37 6.81
CA ILE A 95 11.06 3.11 6.11
C ILE A 95 11.03 1.97 7.13
N PRO A 96 10.00 1.11 7.13
CA PRO A 96 9.93 -0.04 8.00
C PRO A 96 11.02 -1.07 7.65
N ILE A 97 11.71 -1.55 8.69
CA ILE A 97 12.61 -2.70 8.62
C ILE A 97 12.11 -3.70 9.65
N TYR A 98 11.77 -4.89 9.19
CA TYR A 98 11.32 -5.98 10.03
C TYR A 98 12.52 -6.78 10.52
N VAL A 99 12.47 -7.23 11.76
CA VAL A 99 13.54 -8.07 12.35
C VAL A 99 12.94 -9.36 12.87
N ILE A 100 13.63 -10.47 12.67
CA ILE A 100 13.22 -11.80 13.14
C ILE A 100 14.43 -12.56 13.67
N GLU A 101 14.25 -13.27 14.78
CA GLU A 101 15.30 -14.14 15.28
C GLU A 101 15.49 -15.33 14.34
N THR A 102 16.74 -15.70 14.07
CA THR A 102 17.06 -16.74 13.08
C THR A 102 16.49 -18.10 13.50
N SER A 103 16.41 -18.36 14.80
CA SER A 103 15.81 -19.57 15.38
C SER A 103 14.33 -19.73 14.98
N ALA A 104 13.59 -18.63 14.87
CA ALA A 104 12.17 -18.62 14.50
C ALA A 104 11.93 -18.99 13.03
N LEU A 105 12.95 -18.90 12.16
CA LEU A 105 12.85 -19.30 10.75
C LEU A 105 12.91 -20.83 10.54
N GLY A 106 13.30 -21.59 11.57
CA GLY A 106 13.50 -23.03 11.46
C GLY A 106 14.60 -23.39 10.46
N ASN A 107 14.32 -24.36 9.57
CA ASN A 107 15.30 -24.88 8.60
C ASN A 107 15.21 -24.22 7.21
N ASP A 108 14.20 -23.38 6.97
CA ASP A 108 13.98 -22.67 5.71
C ASP A 108 14.14 -21.16 5.94
N PHE A 109 15.30 -20.65 5.55
CA PHE A 109 15.63 -19.23 5.70
C PHE A 109 14.98 -18.32 4.65
N LYS A 110 13.96 -18.81 3.91
CA LYS A 110 13.18 -18.03 2.95
C LYS A 110 14.06 -17.35 1.89
N GLY A 111 15.14 -18.02 1.49
CA GLY A 111 16.13 -17.53 0.52
C GLY A 111 17.22 -16.62 1.08
N LEU A 112 17.17 -16.24 2.37
CA LEU A 112 18.24 -15.46 3.00
C LEU A 112 19.57 -16.22 2.99
N PRO A 113 20.72 -15.55 2.74
CA PRO A 113 22.03 -16.19 2.69
C PRO A 113 22.58 -16.51 4.08
N ILE A 114 21.81 -17.20 4.93
CA ILE A 114 22.20 -17.58 6.28
C ILE A 114 22.95 -18.92 6.25
N ARG A 115 24.10 -18.99 6.93
CA ARG A 115 24.85 -20.25 7.13
C ARG A 115 24.19 -21.07 8.22
N LYS A 116 24.27 -22.40 8.11
CA LYS A 116 23.72 -23.33 9.12
C LYS A 116 24.28 -23.13 10.52
N ASP A 117 25.53 -22.66 10.64
CA ASP A 117 26.19 -22.37 11.92
C ASP A 117 25.87 -20.96 12.46
N LEU A 118 25.03 -20.20 11.75
CA LEU A 118 24.58 -18.84 12.08
C LEU A 118 25.70 -17.80 12.20
N THR A 119 26.95 -18.15 11.84
CA THR A 119 28.14 -17.31 12.04
C THR A 119 28.16 -16.04 11.20
N ASN A 120 27.31 -15.98 10.17
CA ASN A 120 27.23 -14.84 9.27
C ASN A 120 26.02 -13.93 9.51
N THR A 121 25.31 -14.13 10.63
CA THR A 121 24.27 -13.20 11.08
C THR A 121 24.89 -11.95 11.74
N PRO A 122 24.22 -10.78 11.73
CA PRO A 122 22.92 -10.52 11.08
C PRO A 122 22.96 -10.59 9.55
N VAL A 123 21.82 -10.92 8.95
CA VAL A 123 21.63 -10.98 7.49
C VAL A 123 20.48 -10.07 7.10
N ILE A 124 20.66 -9.25 6.07
CA ILE A 124 19.60 -8.41 5.51
C ILE A 124 19.06 -9.08 4.25
N GLY A 125 17.74 -9.11 4.10
CA GLY A 125 17.03 -9.50 2.88
C GLY A 125 16.03 -8.44 2.43
N ILE A 126 15.92 -8.26 1.12
CA ILE A 126 14.89 -7.42 0.49
C ILE A 126 14.00 -8.35 -0.33
N PHE A 127 12.71 -8.31 -0.03
CA PHE A 127 11.67 -9.10 -0.68
C PHE A 127 10.88 -8.23 -1.65
N GLU A 128 10.61 -8.76 -2.83
CA GLU A 128 9.74 -8.18 -3.86
C GLU A 128 8.64 -9.19 -4.18
N GLU A 129 7.39 -8.78 -4.04
CA GLU A 129 6.21 -9.62 -4.25
C GLU A 129 6.28 -10.91 -3.43
N GLY A 130 6.70 -10.78 -2.17
CA GLY A 130 6.92 -11.91 -1.25
C GLY A 130 8.14 -12.78 -1.57
N LYS A 131 8.94 -12.45 -2.61
CA LYS A 131 10.09 -13.26 -3.01
C LYS A 131 11.40 -12.58 -2.66
N TYR A 132 12.32 -13.34 -2.06
CA TYR A 132 13.68 -12.87 -1.84
C TYR A 132 14.33 -12.40 -3.15
N LYS A 133 14.87 -11.19 -3.16
CA LYS A 133 15.50 -10.57 -4.35
C LYS A 133 16.94 -10.15 -4.12
N TYR A 134 17.21 -9.49 -2.99
CA TYR A 134 18.56 -9.07 -2.62
C TYR A 134 18.87 -9.47 -1.19
N GLY A 135 20.13 -9.78 -0.92
CA GLY A 135 20.59 -10.01 0.44
C GLY A 135 22.08 -9.79 0.60
N ILE A 136 22.48 -9.67 1.85
CA ILE A 136 23.86 -9.44 2.28
C ILE A 136 24.00 -9.99 3.69
N ASP A 137 25.10 -10.68 3.94
CA ASP A 137 25.43 -11.24 5.26
C ASP A 137 26.60 -10.50 5.90
N TYR A 138 26.64 -10.53 7.23
CA TYR A 138 27.64 -9.82 8.03
C TYR A 138 29.08 -10.17 7.65
N THR A 139 29.36 -11.45 7.36
CA THR A 139 30.74 -11.90 7.06
C THR A 139 31.21 -11.48 5.68
N SER A 140 30.30 -11.34 4.72
CA SER A 140 30.65 -10.94 3.36
C SER A 140 31.05 -9.47 3.24
N LYS A 141 30.43 -8.59 4.04
CA LYS A 141 30.52 -7.13 3.95
C LYS A 141 30.18 -6.46 5.28
N SER A 142 31.03 -6.64 6.28
CA SER A 142 30.80 -6.14 7.63
C SER A 142 30.62 -4.61 7.70
N GLU A 143 31.20 -3.86 6.77
CA GLU A 143 31.08 -2.41 6.72
C GLU A 143 29.63 -1.93 6.56
N VAL A 144 28.77 -2.68 5.86
CA VAL A 144 27.34 -2.37 5.71
C VAL A 144 26.59 -2.45 7.06
N PHE A 145 27.11 -3.24 8.00
CA PHE A 145 26.48 -3.47 9.30
C PHE A 145 27.03 -2.58 10.42
N ILE A 146 28.13 -1.86 10.16
CA ILE A 146 28.80 -1.02 11.16
C ILE A 146 28.80 0.46 10.73
N GLU A 147 28.88 0.75 9.43
CA GLU A 147 28.94 2.11 8.89
C GLU A 147 27.60 2.55 8.28
N ARG A 148 27.02 3.63 8.81
CA ARG A 148 25.75 4.22 8.34
C ARG A 148 25.76 4.54 6.85
N ASP A 149 26.84 5.16 6.35
CA ASP A 149 26.91 5.59 4.97
C ASP A 149 26.97 4.40 3.99
N LYS A 150 27.64 3.32 4.39
CA LYS A 150 27.68 2.07 3.61
C LYS A 150 26.32 1.40 3.57
N PHE A 151 25.61 1.35 4.70
CA PHE A 151 24.23 0.87 4.76
C PHE A 151 23.31 1.71 3.86
N ASN A 152 23.33 3.03 4.01
CA ASN A 152 22.49 3.96 3.25
C ASN A 152 22.75 3.81 1.74
N ALA A 153 24.02 3.71 1.33
CA ALA A 153 24.38 3.47 -0.08
C ALA A 153 23.90 2.10 -0.57
N TRP A 154 24.00 1.05 0.25
CA TRP A 154 23.53 -0.28 -0.10
C TRP A 154 22.02 -0.35 -0.29
N MET A 155 21.26 0.28 0.62
CA MET A 155 19.80 0.42 0.53
C MET A 155 19.40 1.25 -0.69
N SER A 156 19.98 2.45 -0.86
CA SER A 156 19.67 3.36 -1.96
C SER A 156 19.91 2.74 -3.34
N ALA A 157 20.87 1.82 -3.46
CA ALA A 157 21.13 1.09 -4.69
C ALA A 157 20.05 0.05 -5.03
N ARG A 158 19.26 -0.41 -4.05
CA ARG A 158 18.36 -1.57 -4.16
C ARG A 158 16.89 -1.28 -3.94
N ILE A 159 16.54 -0.19 -3.25
CA ILE A 159 15.16 0.19 -3.00
C ILE A 159 14.83 1.55 -3.62
N LYS A 160 13.57 1.72 -4.02
CA LYS A 160 12.98 3.03 -4.30
C LYS A 160 12.33 3.54 -3.01
N GLU A 161 12.46 4.83 -2.78
CA GLU A 161 11.80 5.51 -1.66
C GLU A 161 10.27 5.32 -1.75
N PRO A 162 9.59 5.10 -0.60
CA PRO A 162 8.14 5.07 -0.54
C PRO A 162 7.50 6.39 -0.98
N LEU A 163 6.42 6.27 -1.75
CA LEU A 163 5.61 7.42 -2.18
C LEU A 163 4.43 7.70 -1.23
N MET A 164 4.11 6.77 -0.34
CA MET A 164 2.99 6.87 0.58
C MET A 164 3.49 6.86 2.03
N THR A 165 2.90 7.72 2.86
CA THR A 165 3.30 7.88 4.26
C THR A 165 2.11 7.70 5.18
N TYR A 166 2.16 6.72 6.09
CA TYR A 166 1.22 6.66 7.20
C TYR A 166 1.52 7.78 8.19
N ILE A 167 0.46 8.49 8.57
CA ILE A 167 0.49 9.58 9.56
C ILE A 167 -0.64 9.41 10.56
N SER A 168 -0.49 10.07 11.70
CA SER A 168 -1.52 10.19 12.73
C SER A 168 -2.49 11.34 12.45
N LEU A 169 -3.66 11.32 13.13
CA LEU A 169 -4.64 12.40 13.02
C LEU A 169 -4.06 13.76 13.47
N SER A 170 -3.20 13.77 14.49
CA SER A 170 -2.53 15.01 14.93
C SER A 170 -1.57 15.58 13.89
N GLU A 171 -0.94 14.72 13.09
CA GLU A 171 -0.12 15.16 11.97
C GLU A 171 -0.98 15.73 10.84
N VAL A 172 -2.15 15.15 10.53
CA VAL A 172 -3.13 15.76 9.61
C VAL A 172 -3.50 17.16 10.09
N ASN A 173 -3.81 17.32 11.38
CA ASN A 173 -4.16 18.62 11.96
C ASN A 173 -3.03 19.65 11.83
N THR A 174 -1.79 19.18 11.91
CA THR A 174 -0.62 20.04 11.71
C THR A 174 -0.51 20.44 10.24
N LEU A 175 -0.71 19.51 9.30
CA LEU A 175 -0.68 19.77 7.85
C LEU A 175 -1.76 20.75 7.40
N LEU A 176 -2.94 20.73 8.03
CA LEU A 176 -4.03 21.67 7.75
C LEU A 176 -3.68 23.14 8.06
N ASN A 177 -2.69 23.39 8.92
CA ASN A 177 -2.20 24.75 9.19
C ASN A 177 -1.18 25.24 8.16
N GLY A 178 -0.74 24.37 7.25
CA GLY A 178 0.20 24.72 6.18
C GLY A 178 -0.48 25.39 4.99
N THR A 179 0.25 25.44 3.88
CA THR A 179 -0.25 25.90 2.56
C THR A 179 0.08 24.91 1.44
N THR A 180 0.74 23.80 1.76
CA THR A 180 1.15 22.78 0.79
C THR A 180 0.00 21.80 0.60
N ALA A 181 -0.44 21.63 -0.65
CA ALA A 181 -1.45 20.64 -1.00
C ALA A 181 -0.95 19.21 -0.75
N PHE A 182 -1.85 18.32 -0.36
CA PHE A 182 -1.56 16.90 -0.16
C PHE A 182 -2.75 16.02 -0.48
N LEU A 183 -2.48 14.77 -0.82
CA LEU A 183 -3.47 13.70 -0.95
C LEU A 183 -3.57 12.96 0.39
N LEU A 184 -4.79 12.79 0.89
CA LEU A 184 -5.08 12.04 2.11
C LEU A 184 -5.99 10.85 1.81
N ASN A 185 -5.57 9.63 2.17
CA ASN A 185 -6.40 8.43 2.14
C ASN A 185 -6.81 8.03 3.56
N TRP A 186 -8.11 7.99 3.80
CA TRP A 186 -8.69 7.40 4.98
C TRP A 186 -8.87 5.91 4.78
N SER A 187 -7.99 5.11 5.36
CA SER A 187 -7.98 3.65 5.21
C SER A 187 -8.46 2.97 6.49
N TYR A 188 -8.80 1.69 6.39
CA TYR A 188 -9.09 0.81 7.52
C TYR A 188 -8.54 -0.56 7.16
N SER A 189 -7.45 -0.99 7.80
CA SER A 189 -6.70 -2.19 7.40
C SER A 189 -7.51 -3.49 7.30
N ILE A 190 -8.62 -3.60 8.03
CA ILE A 190 -9.51 -4.78 7.96
C ILE A 190 -10.66 -4.61 6.95
N CYS A 191 -10.83 -3.44 6.34
CA CYS A 191 -11.84 -3.18 5.33
C CYS A 191 -11.39 -3.77 3.98
N PRO A 192 -12.16 -4.70 3.38
CA PRO A 192 -11.78 -5.32 2.10
C PRO A 192 -11.54 -4.31 0.98
N ASP A 193 -12.33 -3.23 0.93
CA ASP A 193 -12.19 -2.18 -0.09
C ASP A 193 -10.91 -1.36 0.09
N CYS A 194 -10.51 -1.12 1.35
CA CYS A 194 -9.23 -0.49 1.69
C CYS A 194 -8.06 -1.38 1.28
N VAL A 195 -8.15 -2.68 1.57
CA VAL A 195 -7.15 -3.67 1.14
C VAL A 195 -7.06 -3.72 -0.39
N ALA A 196 -8.18 -3.69 -1.10
CA ALA A 196 -8.19 -3.68 -2.55
C ALA A 196 -7.51 -2.43 -3.13
N LEU A 197 -7.72 -1.25 -2.54
CA LEU A 197 -7.02 -0.04 -2.94
C LEU A 197 -5.52 -0.12 -2.63
N ASP A 198 -5.16 -0.40 -1.38
CA ASP A 198 -3.81 -0.27 -0.86
C ASP A 198 -2.89 -1.43 -1.29
N LYS A 199 -3.39 -2.67 -1.33
CA LYS A 199 -2.60 -3.87 -1.68
C LYS A 199 -2.70 -4.29 -3.15
N ASN A 200 -3.79 -3.95 -3.86
CA ASN A 200 -3.96 -4.38 -5.26
C ASN A 200 -3.79 -3.22 -6.25
N PHE A 201 -4.52 -2.12 -6.07
CA PHE A 201 -4.50 -1.01 -7.02
C PHE A 201 -3.20 -0.21 -6.95
N MET A 202 -2.83 0.29 -5.76
CA MET A 202 -1.72 1.23 -5.59
C MET A 202 -0.36 0.66 -6.05
N PRO A 203 0.03 -0.59 -5.74
CA PRO A 203 1.28 -1.16 -6.22
C PRO A 203 1.37 -1.18 -7.75
N ASN A 204 0.28 -1.54 -8.43
CA ASN A 204 0.23 -1.58 -9.89
C ASN A 204 0.27 -0.16 -10.49
N TYR A 205 -0.48 0.78 -9.91
CA TYR A 205 -0.46 2.17 -10.35
C TYR A 205 0.93 2.80 -10.21
N ILE A 206 1.60 2.63 -9.06
CA ILE A 206 2.93 3.19 -8.81
C ILE A 206 4.00 2.60 -9.73
N LYS A 207 3.95 1.29 -10.03
CA LYS A 207 4.85 0.66 -11.01
C LYS A 207 4.78 1.33 -12.39
N GLY A 208 3.62 1.85 -12.77
CA GLY A 208 3.40 2.55 -14.04
C GLY A 208 3.86 4.01 -14.06
N LEU A 209 4.23 4.60 -12.92
CA LEU A 209 4.65 6.00 -12.86
C LEU A 209 6.03 6.20 -13.49
N LYS A 210 6.12 7.20 -14.38
CA LYS A 210 7.37 7.60 -15.04
C LYS A 210 8.16 8.63 -14.24
N LYS A 211 7.50 9.33 -13.32
CA LYS A 211 8.04 10.40 -12.48
C LYS A 211 7.47 10.29 -11.08
N VAL A 212 8.22 10.80 -10.11
CA VAL A 212 7.75 10.93 -8.73
C VAL A 212 6.71 12.05 -8.67
N PRO A 213 5.51 11.79 -8.14
CA PRO A 213 4.50 12.80 -7.85
C PRO A 213 5.05 13.96 -7.03
N ALA A 214 4.65 15.20 -7.37
CA ALA A 214 5.06 16.38 -6.61
C ALA A 214 4.26 16.55 -5.30
N MET A 215 3.02 16.08 -5.28
CA MET A 215 2.14 16.18 -4.12
C MET A 215 2.35 14.99 -3.17
N PRO A 216 2.58 15.22 -1.87
CA PRO A 216 2.68 14.15 -0.88
C PRO A 216 1.38 13.34 -0.79
N TYR A 217 1.52 12.02 -0.61
CA TYR A 217 0.41 11.12 -0.34
C TYR A 217 0.51 10.56 1.08
N TYR A 218 -0.43 10.96 1.92
CA TYR A 218 -0.61 10.51 3.29
C TYR A 218 -1.75 9.51 3.47
N ILE A 219 -1.59 8.57 4.40
CA ILE A 219 -2.60 7.58 4.77
C ILE A 219 -2.89 7.69 6.27
N ILE A 220 -4.17 7.69 6.62
CA ILE A 220 -4.66 7.55 8.00
C ILE A 220 -5.24 6.15 8.16
N GLU A 221 -4.76 5.41 9.16
CA GLU A 221 -5.44 4.21 9.65
C GLU A 221 -6.56 4.64 10.59
N SER A 222 -7.81 4.38 10.19
CA SER A 222 -9.00 4.80 10.94
C SER A 222 -9.35 3.91 12.12
N LYS A 223 -8.75 2.71 12.26
CA LYS A 223 -9.01 1.78 13.37
C LYS A 223 -8.88 2.43 14.76
N PRO A 224 -7.78 3.10 15.13
CA PRO A 224 -7.65 3.73 16.45
C PRO A 224 -8.73 4.80 16.71
N ILE A 225 -9.16 5.52 15.68
CA ILE A 225 -10.19 6.55 15.78
C ILE A 225 -11.57 5.91 16.04
N ARG A 226 -11.84 4.79 15.35
CA ARG A 226 -13.07 4.00 15.51
C ARG A 226 -13.15 3.36 16.89
N ASP A 227 -12.07 2.72 17.32
CA ASP A 227 -11.98 2.07 18.64
C ASP A 227 -12.16 3.08 19.78
N ALA A 228 -11.70 4.33 19.59
CA ALA A 228 -11.91 5.43 20.53
C ALA A 228 -13.36 5.99 20.55
N GLY A 229 -14.25 5.52 19.68
CA GLY A 229 -15.65 5.96 19.61
C GLY A 229 -15.88 7.31 18.91
N ASN A 230 -14.84 7.91 18.33
CA ASN A 230 -14.90 9.27 17.77
C ASN A 230 -15.15 9.30 16.25
N TRP A 231 -15.39 8.15 15.62
CA TRP A 231 -15.47 8.04 14.17
C TRP A 231 -16.55 8.92 13.52
N LEU A 232 -17.73 9.05 14.15
CA LEU A 232 -18.82 9.88 13.61
C LEU A 232 -18.44 11.36 13.57
N GLU A 233 -17.84 11.88 14.64
CA GLU A 233 -17.39 13.27 14.68
C GLU A 233 -16.26 13.50 13.67
N VAL A 234 -15.32 12.55 13.54
CA VAL A 234 -14.21 12.65 12.60
C VAL A 234 -14.70 12.63 11.15
N LYS A 235 -15.55 11.69 10.75
CA LYS A 235 -16.01 11.64 9.34
C LYS A 235 -16.82 12.88 8.93
N ASP A 236 -17.52 13.52 9.88
CA ASP A 236 -18.21 14.79 9.65
C ASP A 236 -17.23 15.97 9.59
N THR A 237 -16.32 16.08 10.58
CA THR A 237 -15.35 17.18 10.68
C THR A 237 -14.40 17.21 9.49
N TYR A 238 -13.93 16.05 9.07
CA TYR A 238 -12.96 15.91 7.99
C TYR A 238 -13.63 15.75 6.61
N GLY A 239 -14.95 16.00 6.52
CA GLY A 239 -15.68 16.10 5.26
C GLY A 239 -15.78 14.80 4.45
N LEU A 240 -15.72 13.64 5.10
CA LEU A 240 -15.98 12.35 4.46
C LEU A 240 -17.49 12.16 4.21
N SER A 241 -18.31 12.60 5.15
CA SER A 241 -19.78 12.58 5.04
C SER A 241 -20.30 13.80 4.28
N ASP A 242 -21.53 13.72 3.79
CA ASP A 242 -22.19 14.84 3.10
C ASP A 242 -22.77 15.90 4.05
N LYS A 243 -22.71 15.68 5.37
CA LYS A 243 -23.29 16.57 6.39
C LYS A 243 -22.70 17.98 6.35
N ASN A 244 -21.38 18.09 6.33
CA ASN A 244 -20.66 19.36 6.23
C ASN A 244 -20.06 19.57 4.82
N ASN A 245 -19.98 18.51 4.02
CA ASN A 245 -19.38 18.54 2.68
C ASN A 245 -20.35 17.99 1.64
N ALA A 246 -21.47 18.68 1.41
CA ALA A 246 -22.51 18.21 0.49
C ALA A 246 -22.00 18.02 -0.95
N THR A 247 -21.00 18.80 -1.37
CA THR A 247 -20.42 18.77 -2.71
C THR A 247 -19.58 17.52 -2.95
N SER A 248 -18.62 17.23 -2.07
CA SER A 248 -17.62 16.19 -2.31
C SER A 248 -17.72 15.01 -1.34
N GLY A 249 -18.26 15.22 -0.14
CA GLY A 249 -18.54 14.19 0.85
C GLY A 249 -19.72 13.31 0.43
N TYR A 250 -19.82 12.11 0.99
CA TYR A 250 -20.77 11.10 0.52
C TYR A 250 -21.45 10.34 1.65
N ALA A 251 -22.78 10.47 1.70
CA ALA A 251 -23.64 9.81 2.67
C ALA A 251 -23.05 9.97 4.08
N THR A 252 -22.96 8.90 4.86
CA THR A 252 -22.41 9.00 6.21
C THR A 252 -20.88 9.05 6.27
N GLY A 253 -20.15 9.01 5.15
CA GLY A 253 -18.69 8.94 5.11
C GLY A 253 -18.16 7.50 5.11
N TYR A 254 -17.43 7.16 4.05
CA TYR A 254 -16.94 5.82 3.73
C TYR A 254 -15.42 5.73 3.81
N VAL A 255 -14.90 4.50 3.84
CA VAL A 255 -13.47 4.19 3.64
C VAL A 255 -13.35 3.05 2.61
N PRO A 256 -12.35 3.07 1.71
CA PRO A 256 -11.34 4.10 1.61
C PRO A 256 -11.87 5.33 0.88
N THR A 257 -11.51 6.50 1.41
CA THR A 257 -11.85 7.80 0.82
C THR A 257 -10.57 8.59 0.64
N LEU A 258 -10.35 9.07 -0.58
CA LEU A 258 -9.22 9.92 -0.94
C LEU A 258 -9.68 11.36 -1.05
N GLN A 259 -8.89 12.28 -0.51
CA GLN A 259 -9.17 13.71 -0.50
C GLN A 259 -7.96 14.48 -1.01
N ILE A 260 -8.19 15.40 -1.94
CA ILE A 260 -7.22 16.44 -2.28
C ILE A 260 -7.42 17.57 -1.31
N ILE A 261 -6.47 17.78 -0.41
CA ILE A 261 -6.51 18.86 0.57
C ILE A 261 -5.63 19.99 0.07
N ARG A 262 -6.16 21.21 0.06
CA ARG A 262 -5.43 22.45 -0.23
C ARG A 262 -5.53 23.38 0.99
N PRO A 263 -4.64 23.21 1.98
CA PRO A 263 -4.61 24.07 3.15
C PRO A 263 -4.47 25.55 2.77
N ASP A 264 -5.17 26.41 3.49
CA ASP A 264 -5.19 27.86 3.31
C ASP A 264 -4.45 28.62 4.42
N GLY A 265 -3.75 27.90 5.30
CA GLY A 265 -3.11 28.44 6.51
C GLY A 265 -4.02 28.59 7.72
N ASN A 266 -5.33 28.33 7.60
CA ASN A 266 -6.32 28.53 8.67
C ASN A 266 -6.84 27.21 9.28
N GLY A 267 -6.08 26.13 9.18
CA GLY A 267 -6.47 24.80 9.67
C GLY A 267 -7.03 24.77 11.09
N ALA A 268 -6.42 25.52 12.02
CA ALA A 268 -6.88 25.61 13.41
C ALA A 268 -8.31 26.17 13.52
N THR A 269 -8.67 27.14 12.68
CA THR A 269 -10.03 27.70 12.61
C THR A 269 -11.02 26.68 12.06
N HIS A 270 -10.67 26.00 10.95
CA HIS A 270 -11.50 24.94 10.36
C HIS A 270 -11.76 23.80 11.36
N LEU A 271 -10.73 23.36 12.08
CA LEU A 271 -10.84 22.33 13.11
C LEU A 271 -11.67 22.79 14.32
N ALA A 272 -11.50 24.04 14.78
CA ALA A 272 -12.31 24.60 15.86
C ALA A 272 -13.80 24.66 15.49
N ASN A 273 -14.11 24.93 14.22
CA ASN A 273 -15.46 24.92 13.67
C ASN A 273 -16.00 23.51 13.37
N LYS A 274 -15.17 22.46 13.54
CA LYS A 274 -15.48 21.08 13.19
C LYS A 274 -15.90 20.90 11.73
N ASP A 275 -15.25 21.63 10.84
CA ASP A 275 -15.51 21.58 9.41
C ASP A 275 -14.29 22.02 8.62
N ILE A 276 -13.67 21.08 7.90
CA ILE A 276 -12.56 21.36 6.98
C ILE A 276 -13.00 21.38 5.51
N SER A 277 -14.30 21.29 5.22
CA SER A 277 -14.82 21.17 3.84
C SER A 277 -14.30 22.27 2.91
N ALA A 278 -14.06 23.48 3.44
CA ALA A 278 -13.53 24.62 2.70
C ALA A 278 -12.12 24.38 2.11
N VAL A 279 -11.31 23.49 2.69
CA VAL A 279 -9.96 23.16 2.19
C VAL A 279 -9.90 21.81 1.47
N ILE A 280 -11.03 21.13 1.30
CA ILE A 280 -11.14 19.93 0.48
C ILE A 280 -11.39 20.37 -0.96
N ASP A 281 -10.40 20.18 -1.82
CA ASP A 281 -10.52 20.48 -3.24
C ASP A 281 -11.44 19.46 -3.91
N ASP A 282 -11.09 18.17 -3.91
CA ASP A 282 -11.87 17.07 -4.54
C ASP A 282 -11.75 15.76 -3.77
N MET A 283 -12.60 14.78 -4.11
CA MET A 283 -12.61 13.47 -3.46
C MET A 283 -12.83 12.30 -4.42
N LEU A 284 -12.43 11.12 -3.94
CA LEU A 284 -12.78 9.83 -4.51
C LEU A 284 -13.20 8.88 -3.39
N VAL A 285 -14.27 8.13 -3.60
CA VAL A 285 -14.69 7.04 -2.73
C VAL A 285 -14.62 5.74 -3.53
N PHE A 286 -13.86 4.76 -3.04
CA PHE A 286 -13.60 3.52 -3.76
C PHE A 286 -14.59 2.43 -3.33
N GLN A 287 -15.15 1.68 -4.30
CA GLN A 287 -16.05 0.53 -4.08
C GLN A 287 -17.20 0.82 -3.09
N ASN A 288 -17.95 1.90 -3.34
CA ASN A 288 -18.93 2.41 -2.40
C ASN A 288 -20.40 2.17 -2.79
N ASP A 289 -20.62 1.45 -3.88
CA ASP A 289 -21.95 1.29 -4.46
C ASP A 289 -22.83 0.41 -3.58
N GLN A 290 -24.09 0.80 -3.43
CA GLN A 290 -25.11 0.00 -2.77
C GLN A 290 -26.06 -0.57 -3.81
N VAL A 291 -26.52 -1.79 -3.60
CA VAL A 291 -27.46 -2.49 -4.48
C VAL A 291 -28.78 -2.74 -3.76
N HIS A 292 -29.87 -2.71 -4.50
CA HIS A 292 -31.18 -3.15 -4.05
C HIS A 292 -31.88 -4.00 -5.10
N LYS A 293 -32.92 -4.73 -4.69
CA LYS A 293 -33.76 -5.51 -5.60
C LYS A 293 -35.08 -4.78 -5.82
N VAL A 294 -35.43 -4.50 -7.08
CA VAL A 294 -36.68 -3.84 -7.48
C VAL A 294 -37.30 -4.67 -8.59
N ASP A 295 -38.54 -5.13 -8.39
CA ASP A 295 -39.29 -5.96 -9.36
C ASP A 295 -38.51 -7.20 -9.85
N GLY A 296 -37.77 -7.84 -8.93
CA GLY A 296 -36.96 -9.02 -9.23
C GLY A 296 -35.60 -8.73 -9.88
N VAL A 297 -35.27 -7.48 -10.16
CA VAL A 297 -34.02 -7.06 -10.81
C VAL A 297 -33.12 -6.31 -9.81
N TYR A 298 -31.83 -6.64 -9.79
CA TYR A 298 -30.85 -5.91 -8.98
C TYR A 298 -30.41 -4.62 -9.67
N LYS A 299 -30.44 -3.52 -8.93
CA LYS A 299 -30.02 -2.20 -9.42
C LYS A 299 -29.16 -1.48 -8.39
N ILE A 300 -28.28 -0.60 -8.88
CA ILE A 300 -27.50 0.27 -7.99
C ILE A 300 -28.46 1.30 -7.38
N LYS A 301 -28.56 1.28 -6.06
CA LYS A 301 -29.38 2.18 -5.27
C LYS A 301 -28.66 3.52 -5.04
N ASP A 302 -27.43 3.45 -4.56
CA ASP A 302 -26.63 4.60 -4.15
C ASP A 302 -25.19 4.44 -4.66
N SER A 303 -24.59 5.54 -5.13
CA SER A 303 -23.18 5.58 -5.58
C SER A 303 -22.59 6.97 -5.40
N TYR A 304 -21.26 7.03 -5.24
CA TYR A 304 -20.51 8.29 -5.28
C TYR A 304 -20.56 8.85 -6.69
N TYR A 305 -20.57 7.95 -7.67
CA TYR A 305 -20.53 8.21 -9.10
C TYR A 305 -21.95 8.39 -9.63
N ASN A 306 -22.69 9.35 -9.07
CA ASN A 306 -24.09 9.64 -9.40
C ASN A 306 -24.29 10.71 -10.50
N GLY A 307 -23.22 11.08 -11.22
CA GLY A 307 -23.23 12.12 -12.24
C GLY A 307 -23.05 13.56 -11.72
N VAL A 308 -23.01 13.76 -10.39
CA VAL A 308 -22.81 15.09 -9.77
C VAL A 308 -21.38 15.25 -9.23
N ARG A 309 -20.88 14.22 -8.53
CA ARG A 309 -19.51 14.22 -7.97
C ARG A 309 -18.49 13.76 -9.02
N ALA A 310 -17.20 13.76 -8.71
CA ALA A 310 -16.14 13.23 -9.57
C ALA A 310 -15.97 13.87 -10.97
N THR A 311 -16.76 14.88 -11.32
CA THR A 311 -16.83 15.44 -12.69
C THR A 311 -15.52 16.10 -13.14
N ARG A 312 -14.67 16.58 -12.23
CA ARG A 312 -13.37 17.17 -12.57
C ARG A 312 -12.39 16.17 -13.19
N TYR A 313 -12.36 14.93 -12.69
CA TYR A 313 -11.44 13.90 -13.17
C TYR A 313 -12.12 12.85 -14.07
N LEU A 314 -13.44 12.71 -14.01
CA LEU A 314 -14.19 11.84 -14.92
C LEU A 314 -14.73 12.57 -16.15
N GLY A 315 -14.83 13.91 -16.13
CA GLY A 315 -15.56 14.69 -17.12
C GLY A 315 -17.07 14.50 -16.96
N THR A 316 -17.80 14.57 -18.08
CA THR A 316 -19.20 14.14 -18.12
C THR A 316 -19.27 12.62 -18.19
N TYR A 317 -20.02 11.99 -17.28
CA TYR A 317 -20.19 10.54 -17.23
C TYR A 317 -21.62 10.18 -16.83
N GLU A 318 -22.05 8.98 -17.22
CA GLU A 318 -23.37 8.45 -16.86
C GLU A 318 -23.39 8.04 -15.39
N SER A 319 -24.43 8.44 -14.67
CA SER A 319 -24.67 8.02 -13.29
C SER A 319 -24.69 6.50 -13.15
N GLU A 320 -24.00 5.97 -12.14
CA GLU A 320 -24.09 4.56 -11.76
C GLU A 320 -25.45 4.21 -11.13
N VAL A 321 -26.09 5.17 -10.44
CA VAL A 321 -27.40 4.97 -9.80
C VAL A 321 -28.44 4.56 -10.84
N GLY A 322 -29.15 3.46 -10.56
CA GLY A 322 -30.22 2.92 -11.39
C GLY A 322 -29.78 1.87 -12.43
N LYS A 323 -28.47 1.70 -12.68
CA LYS A 323 -28.01 0.66 -13.63
C LYS A 323 -28.32 -0.72 -13.07
N VAL A 324 -28.75 -1.61 -13.98
CA VAL A 324 -29.00 -3.02 -13.69
C VAL A 324 -27.65 -3.72 -13.51
N VAL A 325 -27.58 -4.61 -12.51
CA VAL A 325 -26.38 -5.40 -12.22
C VAL A 325 -26.65 -6.88 -12.37
N ASP A 326 -25.60 -7.62 -12.72
CA ASP A 326 -25.64 -9.07 -12.81
C ASP A 326 -25.97 -9.68 -11.44
N PRO A 327 -26.99 -10.54 -11.32
CA PRO A 327 -27.29 -11.24 -10.07
C PRO A 327 -26.10 -12.03 -9.50
N ASP A 328 -25.20 -12.54 -10.35
CA ASP A 328 -24.07 -13.39 -9.93
C ASP A 328 -23.02 -12.61 -9.12
N ILE A 329 -23.05 -11.28 -9.16
CA ILE A 329 -22.15 -10.42 -8.38
C ILE A 329 -22.82 -9.82 -7.14
N VAL A 330 -24.05 -10.25 -6.82
CA VAL A 330 -24.82 -9.75 -5.67
C VAL A 330 -24.97 -10.87 -4.64
N MET A 331 -24.80 -10.52 -3.37
CA MET A 331 -25.02 -11.40 -2.24
C MET A 331 -26.18 -10.88 -1.40
N GLU A 332 -26.95 -11.81 -0.86
CA GLU A 332 -28.06 -11.56 0.05
C GLU A 332 -27.78 -12.30 1.35
N THR A 333 -27.89 -11.60 2.48
CA THR A 333 -27.70 -12.21 3.81
C THR A 333 -28.77 -11.67 4.75
N GLU A 334 -29.43 -12.56 5.47
CA GLU A 334 -30.40 -12.18 6.49
C GLU A 334 -29.71 -12.11 7.86
N TYR A 335 -29.86 -10.98 8.55
CA TYR A 335 -29.37 -10.80 9.90
C TYR A 335 -30.44 -10.09 10.75
N ASN A 336 -30.85 -10.73 11.84
CA ASN A 336 -31.93 -10.27 12.72
C ASN A 336 -33.23 -9.91 11.98
N GLY A 337 -33.62 -10.71 10.97
CA GLY A 337 -34.84 -10.50 10.19
C GLY A 337 -34.76 -9.37 9.17
N VAL A 338 -33.57 -8.78 8.96
CA VAL A 338 -33.32 -7.78 7.93
C VAL A 338 -32.49 -8.41 6.82
N LEU A 339 -33.00 -8.35 5.58
CA LEU A 339 -32.26 -8.79 4.39
C LEU A 339 -31.29 -7.69 3.97
N TYR A 340 -30.00 -8.01 3.96
CA TYR A 340 -28.94 -7.16 3.45
C TYR A 340 -28.57 -7.63 2.04
N THR A 341 -28.68 -6.73 1.08
CA THR A 341 -28.25 -6.94 -0.31
C THR A 341 -27.00 -6.10 -0.57
N TYR A 342 -25.92 -6.73 -1.03
CA TYR A 342 -24.64 -6.08 -1.23
C TYR A 342 -23.86 -6.74 -2.36
N PHE A 343 -22.85 -6.06 -2.90
CA PHE A 343 -21.98 -6.64 -3.91
C PHE A 343 -21.06 -7.69 -3.29
N ALA A 344 -20.82 -8.79 -4.01
CA ALA A 344 -19.75 -9.70 -3.67
C ALA A 344 -18.41 -8.93 -3.61
N PRO A 345 -17.56 -9.16 -2.60
CA PRO A 345 -16.29 -8.45 -2.44
C PRO A 345 -15.47 -8.43 -3.73
N GLY A 346 -15.01 -7.25 -4.15
CA GLY A 346 -14.20 -7.08 -5.35
C GLY A 346 -14.93 -7.20 -6.69
N SER A 347 -16.22 -7.52 -6.72
CA SER A 347 -16.96 -7.74 -7.98
C SER A 347 -17.02 -6.53 -8.91
N ARG A 348 -16.91 -5.32 -8.37
CA ARG A 348 -16.87 -4.07 -9.15
C ARG A 348 -15.49 -3.41 -9.17
N TYR A 349 -14.44 -4.15 -8.79
CA TYR A 349 -13.08 -3.63 -8.66
C TYR A 349 -12.60 -2.92 -9.93
N GLU A 350 -12.72 -3.56 -11.11
CA GLU A 350 -12.19 -3.00 -12.37
C GLU A 350 -12.80 -1.64 -12.73
N LEU A 351 -14.10 -1.46 -12.49
CA LEU A 351 -14.77 -0.18 -12.72
C LEU A 351 -14.21 0.91 -11.79
N HIS A 352 -14.13 0.61 -10.50
CA HIS A 352 -13.64 1.56 -9.50
C HIS A 352 -12.14 1.82 -9.65
N ALA A 353 -11.35 0.84 -10.07
CA ALA A 353 -9.93 0.98 -10.40
C ALA A 353 -9.73 1.94 -11.59
N ASN A 354 -10.62 1.93 -12.57
CA ASN A 354 -10.61 2.91 -13.66
C ASN A 354 -10.93 4.33 -13.16
N TYR A 355 -11.89 4.48 -12.25
CA TYR A 355 -12.18 5.77 -11.61
C TYR A 355 -11.01 6.27 -10.77
N ALA A 356 -10.39 5.39 -9.98
CA ALA A 356 -9.17 5.68 -9.23
C ALA A 356 -8.02 6.10 -10.14
N THR A 357 -7.78 5.38 -11.25
CA THR A 357 -6.75 5.73 -12.24
C THR A 357 -6.94 7.15 -12.75
N LYS A 358 -8.16 7.52 -13.15
CA LYS A 358 -8.46 8.88 -13.62
C LYS A 358 -8.24 9.94 -12.54
N PHE A 359 -8.63 9.67 -11.29
CA PHE A 359 -8.38 10.56 -10.16
C PHE A 359 -6.89 10.80 -9.94
N PHE A 360 -6.10 9.72 -9.86
CA PHE A 360 -4.66 9.82 -9.65
C PHE A 360 -3.93 10.42 -10.86
N ASP A 361 -4.36 10.13 -12.09
CA ASP A 361 -3.81 10.74 -13.31
C ASP A 361 -4.06 12.25 -13.35
N HIS A 362 -5.20 12.71 -12.82
CA HIS A 362 -5.56 14.13 -12.80
C HIS A 362 -4.84 14.90 -11.69
N TYR A 363 -4.75 14.33 -10.48
CA TYR A 363 -4.27 15.07 -9.30
C TYR A 363 -2.86 14.73 -8.86
N TRP A 364 -2.35 13.52 -9.12
CA TRP A 364 -1.15 13.01 -8.45
C TRP A 364 0.01 12.70 -9.39
N LYS A 365 -0.27 12.16 -10.58
CA LYS A 365 0.75 11.86 -11.61
C LYS A 365 1.37 13.11 -12.21
#